data_AF-F6HBV5-F1
#
_entry.id   AF-F6HBV5-F1
#
_cell.length_a   1.000
_cell.length_b   1.000
_cell.length_c   1.000
_cell.angle_alpha   90.00
_cell.angle_beta   90.00
_cell.angle_gamma   90.00
#
_symmetry.space_group_name_H-M   'P 1'
#
loop_
_entity.id
_entity.type
_entity.pdbx_description
1 polymer ?
#
loop_
_entity_poly.entity_id
_entity_poly.type
_entity_poly.pdbx_seq_one_letter_code
_entity_poly.pdbx_strand_id
1 'polypeptide(L)'
;MDGVDAIEWSAKGNSIAVARKNTLSLLSSEFKERHIDYTFLKDFYIIEVAEGYPSNMKKMFILHFLNIFQSKQLGLDHLVAVMQMLILPMFAHAFQNDQSWEVVNPAVIKTIADKLLDPPEEVSAKYDESLRIELLQLTTLFLKYL
;
A
#
# COMPACT_ATOMS: atom_id res chain seq x y z
N MET A 1 0.09 -30.51 -12.10
CA MET A 1 -0.90 -30.03 -13.08
C MET A 1 -1.85 -29.14 -12.30
N ASP A 2 -1.85 -27.81 -12.42
CA ASP A 2 -1.39 -26.98 -13.53
C ASP A 2 -0.86 -25.64 -13.04
N GLY A 3 0.39 -25.35 -13.41
CA GLY A 3 0.93 -24.00 -13.39
C GLY A 3 0.34 -23.23 -14.56
N VAL A 4 -0.89 -22.75 -14.40
CA VAL A 4 -1.49 -21.82 -15.36
C VAL A 4 -0.90 -20.45 -15.07
N ASP A 5 -0.10 -19.97 -16.02
CA ASP A 5 0.71 -18.78 -15.90
C ASP A 5 -0.19 -17.54 -15.75
N ALA A 6 0.12 -16.65 -14.80
CA ALA A 6 -0.64 -15.42 -14.57
C ALA A 6 -0.70 -14.52 -15.83
N ILE A 7 0.27 -14.70 -16.73
CA ILE A 7 0.36 -14.08 -18.06
C ILE A 7 -0.81 -14.54 -18.96
N GLU A 8 -1.18 -15.83 -18.90
CA GLU A 8 -2.24 -16.41 -19.73
C GLU A 8 -3.65 -15.97 -19.28
N TRP A 9 -3.83 -15.72 -17.97
CA TRP A 9 -5.07 -15.17 -17.41
C TRP A 9 -5.24 -13.67 -17.69
N SER A 10 -4.13 -12.92 -17.72
CA SER A 10 -4.13 -11.51 -18.15
C SER A 10 -4.56 -11.38 -19.61
N ALA A 11 -4.05 -12.26 -20.49
CA ALA A 11 -4.40 -12.30 -21.91
C ALA A 11 -5.88 -12.67 -22.19
N LYS A 12 -6.56 -13.34 -21.23
CA LYS A 12 -7.97 -13.79 -21.35
C LYS A 12 -9.00 -12.81 -20.77
N GLY A 13 -8.60 -11.58 -20.42
CA GLY A 13 -9.53 -10.54 -19.95
C GLY A 13 -10.02 -10.72 -18.51
N ASN A 14 -9.37 -11.59 -17.72
CA ASN A 14 -9.72 -11.81 -16.30
C ASN A 14 -8.76 -11.07 -15.36
N SER A 15 -8.39 -9.86 -15.76
CA SER A 15 -7.36 -9.04 -15.13
C SER A 15 -7.74 -8.64 -13.70
N ILE A 16 -9.04 -8.51 -13.40
CA ILE A 16 -9.59 -8.27 -12.06
C ILE A 16 -9.36 -9.46 -11.11
N ALA A 17 -9.49 -10.71 -11.58
CA ALA A 17 -9.27 -11.88 -10.73
C ALA A 17 -7.77 -12.07 -10.42
N VAL A 18 -6.91 -11.81 -11.40
CA VAL A 18 -5.44 -11.79 -11.22
C VAL A 18 -5.05 -10.69 -10.25
N ALA A 19 -5.61 -9.49 -10.40
CA ALA A 19 -5.31 -8.36 -9.54
C ALA A 19 -5.83 -8.58 -8.10
N ARG A 20 -7.04 -9.11 -7.90
CA ARG A 20 -7.55 -9.49 -6.57
C ARG A 20 -6.67 -10.52 -5.87
N LYS A 21 -6.18 -11.53 -6.60
CA LYS A 21 -5.24 -12.52 -6.07
C LYS A 21 -3.90 -11.87 -5.72
N ASN A 22 -3.44 -10.92 -6.53
CA ASN A 22 -2.18 -10.22 -6.31
C ASN A 22 -2.23 -9.17 -5.18
N THR A 23 -3.40 -8.58 -4.91
CA THR A 23 -3.60 -7.66 -3.77
C THR A 23 -3.29 -8.31 -2.43
N LEU A 24 -3.69 -9.57 -2.27
CA LEU A 24 -3.37 -10.34 -1.07
C LEU A 24 -1.91 -10.82 -1.09
N SER A 25 -1.35 -11.10 -2.26
CA SER A 25 0.04 -11.56 -2.37
C SER A 25 1.06 -10.45 -2.11
N LEU A 26 0.77 -9.18 -2.44
CA LEU A 26 1.61 -8.02 -2.11
C LEU A 26 1.78 -7.81 -0.59
N LEU A 27 0.80 -8.27 0.19
CA LEU A 27 0.82 -8.21 1.65
C LEU A 27 1.33 -9.52 2.28
N SER A 28 1.82 -10.45 1.46
CA SER A 28 2.34 -11.75 1.91
C SER A 28 3.81 -11.93 1.55
N SER A 29 4.51 -12.81 2.26
CA SER A 29 5.93 -13.15 2.02
C SER A 29 6.18 -13.97 0.74
N GLU A 30 5.15 -14.30 -0.05
CA GLU A 30 5.27 -15.10 -1.27
C GLU A 30 5.58 -14.28 -2.54
N PHE A 31 5.83 -12.98 -2.41
CA PHE A 31 6.20 -12.14 -3.55
C PHE A 31 7.61 -12.49 -4.04
N LYS A 32 7.70 -13.43 -4.98
CA LYS A 32 8.93 -13.71 -5.74
C LYS A 32 8.89 -12.97 -7.06
N GLU A 33 10.00 -12.28 -7.34
CA GLU A 33 10.33 -11.58 -8.58
C GLU A 33 9.68 -12.22 -9.82
N ARG A 34 8.55 -11.63 -10.24
CA ARG A 34 8.08 -11.75 -11.61
C ARG A 34 8.11 -10.34 -12.18
N HIS A 35 8.72 -10.18 -13.36
CA HIS A 35 8.71 -8.94 -14.13
C HIS A 35 7.27 -8.69 -14.64
N ILE A 36 6.39 -8.30 -13.72
CA ILE A 36 5.02 -7.93 -14.02
C ILE A 36 5.07 -6.44 -14.40
N ASP A 37 4.43 -6.08 -15.51
CA ASP A 37 4.21 -4.67 -15.83
C ASP A 37 3.29 -4.07 -14.75
N TYR A 38 3.91 -3.32 -13.84
CA TYR A 38 3.25 -2.74 -12.67
C TYR A 38 2.34 -1.56 -13.02
N THR A 39 2.33 -1.10 -14.27
CA THR A 39 1.43 -0.03 -14.72
C THR A 39 -0.03 -0.46 -14.58
N PHE A 40 -0.35 -1.68 -15.03
CA PHE A 40 -1.68 -2.25 -14.89
C PHE A 40 -2.07 -2.48 -13.41
N LEU A 41 -1.14 -2.93 -12.58
CA LEU A 41 -1.40 -3.09 -11.14
C LEU A 41 -1.60 -1.74 -10.45
N LYS A 42 -0.82 -0.71 -10.81
CA LYS A 42 -0.97 0.63 -10.25
C LYS A 42 -2.33 1.24 -10.61
N ASP A 43 -2.74 1.14 -11.88
CA ASP A 43 -4.05 1.62 -12.31
C ASP A 43 -5.18 0.83 -11.63
N PHE A 44 -5.03 -0.49 -11.47
CA PHE A 44 -5.96 -1.30 -10.70
C PHE A 44 -6.02 -0.88 -9.23
N TYR A 45 -4.89 -0.60 -8.57
CA TYR A 45 -4.89 -0.18 -7.17
C TYR A 45 -5.47 1.20 -6.98
N ILE A 46 -5.25 2.12 -7.92
CA ILE A 46 -5.86 3.45 -7.90
C ILE A 46 -7.37 3.30 -8.09
N ILE A 47 -7.81 2.75 -9.21
CA ILE A 47 -9.23 2.74 -9.59
C ILE A 47 -10.03 1.80 -8.68
N GLU A 48 -9.56 0.58 -8.45
CA GLU A 48 -10.39 -0.44 -7.83
C GLU A 48 -10.29 -0.48 -6.32
N VAL A 49 -9.13 -0.10 -5.78
CA VAL A 49 -8.85 -0.18 -4.34
C VAL A 49 -8.88 1.19 -3.66
N ALA A 50 -8.28 2.22 -4.27
CA ALA A 50 -8.33 3.57 -3.72
C ALA A 50 -9.67 4.27 -4.00
N GLU A 51 -10.26 4.13 -5.19
CA GLU A 51 -11.57 4.73 -5.51
C GLU A 51 -12.74 3.80 -5.15
N GLY A 52 -12.68 2.55 -5.59
CA GLY A 52 -13.82 1.61 -5.51
C GLY A 52 -14.16 1.05 -4.13
N TYR A 53 -13.23 1.02 -3.17
CA TYR A 53 -13.49 0.39 -1.86
C TYR A 53 -14.23 1.32 -0.88
N PRO A 54 -15.11 0.76 -0.03
CA PRO A 54 -15.73 1.52 1.05
C PRO A 54 -14.71 1.87 2.15
N SER A 55 -14.97 2.95 2.90
CA SER A 55 -14.06 3.51 3.92
C SER A 55 -13.57 2.47 4.95
N ASN A 56 -14.44 1.54 5.36
CA ASN A 56 -14.09 0.47 6.30
C ASN A 56 -13.06 -0.52 5.73
N MET A 57 -13.12 -0.82 4.43
CA MET A 57 -12.14 -1.68 3.76
C MET A 57 -10.80 -0.95 3.64
N LYS A 58 -10.79 0.32 3.20
CA LYS A 58 -9.59 1.16 3.15
C LYS A 58 -8.87 1.19 4.52
N LYS A 59 -9.65 1.37 5.59
CA LYS A 59 -9.14 1.34 6.96
C LYS A 59 -8.48 0.00 7.32
N MET A 60 -9.08 -1.14 6.94
CA MET A 60 -8.47 -2.45 7.17
C MET A 60 -7.12 -2.60 6.44
N PHE A 61 -7.02 -2.14 5.20
CA PHE A 61 -5.76 -2.16 4.44
C PHE A 61 -4.67 -1.32 5.11
N ILE A 62 -5.00 -0.10 5.55
CA ILE A 62 -4.06 0.77 6.25
C ILE A 62 -3.58 0.13 7.55
N LEU A 63 -4.50 -0.40 8.36
CA LEU A 63 -4.14 -1.07 9.62
C LEU A 63 -3.26 -2.30 9.38
N HIS A 64 -3.56 -3.08 8.36
CA HIS A 64 -2.78 -4.26 8.00
C HIS A 64 -1.37 -3.88 7.51
N PHE A 65 -1.26 -2.84 6.69
CA PHE A 65 0.02 -2.28 6.28
C PHE A 65 0.87 -1.85 7.48
N LEU A 66 0.27 -1.13 8.45
CA LEU A 66 0.99 -0.72 9.66
C LEU A 66 1.49 -1.91 10.48
N ASN A 67 0.69 -2.97 10.55
CA ASN A 67 1.10 -4.21 11.21
C ASN A 67 2.28 -4.89 10.48
N ILE A 68 2.24 -4.97 9.15
CA ILE A 68 3.34 -5.52 8.33
C ILE A 68 4.62 -4.69 8.50
N PHE A 69 4.50 -3.36 8.47
CA PHE A 69 5.60 -2.44 8.66
C PHE A 69 6.28 -2.67 10.02
N GLN A 70 5.49 -2.70 11.10
CA GLN A 70 5.99 -2.87 12.46
C GLN A 70 6.61 -4.25 12.70
N SER A 71 6.01 -5.29 12.13
CA SER A 71 6.50 -6.67 12.24
C SER A 71 7.70 -6.96 11.33
N LYS A 72 8.12 -6.01 10.49
CA LYS A 72 9.27 -6.11 9.57
C LYS A 72 9.19 -7.35 8.67
N GLN A 73 7.98 -7.69 8.24
CA GLN A 73 7.71 -8.90 7.44
C GLN A 73 8.10 -8.74 5.96
N LEU A 74 8.29 -7.50 5.49
CA LEU A 74 8.66 -7.20 4.10
C LEU A 74 10.03 -6.52 4.03
N GLY A 75 10.75 -6.79 2.94
CA GLY A 75 11.97 -6.04 2.58
C GLY A 75 11.65 -4.61 2.16
N LEU A 76 12.66 -3.73 2.22
CA LEU A 76 12.50 -2.29 1.95
C LEU A 76 11.96 -2.02 0.53
N ASP A 77 12.47 -2.70 -0.49
CA ASP A 77 12.00 -2.53 -1.87
C ASP A 77 10.51 -2.86 -2.03
N HIS A 78 10.05 -3.92 -1.37
CA HIS A 78 8.65 -4.32 -1.39
C HIS A 78 7.78 -3.31 -0.65
N LEU A 79 8.28 -2.78 0.46
CA LEU A 79 7.59 -1.79 1.24
C LEU A 79 7.41 -0.47 0.47
N VAL A 80 8.46 -0.02 -0.22
CA VAL A 80 8.42 1.13 -1.13
C VAL A 80 7.37 0.91 -2.21
N ALA A 81 7.38 -0.26 -2.86
CA ALA A 81 6.41 -0.59 -3.90
C ALA A 81 4.96 -0.58 -3.38
N VAL A 82 4.71 -1.12 -2.18
CA VAL A 82 3.39 -1.08 -1.53
C VAL A 82 2.98 0.34 -1.20
N MET A 83 3.90 1.19 -0.73
CA MET A 83 3.60 2.59 -0.45
C MET A 83 3.18 3.34 -1.70
N GLN A 84 3.96 3.22 -2.79
CA GLN A 84 3.72 3.91 -4.05
C GLN A 84 2.46 3.45 -4.77
N MET A 85 2.19 2.14 -4.78
CA MET A 85 1.09 1.58 -5.57
C MET A 85 -0.25 1.58 -4.82
N LEU A 86 -0.24 1.51 -3.48
CA LEU A 86 -1.44 1.27 -2.69
C LEU A 86 -1.68 2.32 -1.61
N ILE A 87 -0.71 2.51 -0.71
CA ILE A 87 -0.94 3.29 0.50
C ILE A 87 -1.09 4.78 0.20
N LEU A 88 -0.16 5.36 -0.56
CA LEU A 88 -0.21 6.78 -0.91
C LEU A 88 -1.44 7.13 -1.77
N PRO A 89 -1.79 6.37 -2.83
CA PRO A 89 -3.02 6.62 -3.57
C PRO A 89 -4.28 6.49 -2.73
N MET A 90 -4.34 5.51 -1.82
CA MET A 90 -5.50 5.30 -0.95
C MET A 90 -5.71 6.46 0.02
N PHE A 91 -4.64 6.96 0.65
CA PHE A 91 -4.73 8.16 1.48
C PHE A 91 -5.10 9.39 0.65
N ALA A 92 -4.49 9.57 -0.53
CA ALA A 92 -4.74 10.73 -1.37
C ALA A 92 -6.22 10.78 -1.81
N HIS A 93 -6.76 9.65 -2.24
CA HIS A 93 -8.17 9.55 -2.60
C HIS A 93 -9.09 9.76 -1.39
N ALA A 94 -8.82 9.10 -0.25
CA ALA A 94 -9.65 9.26 0.95
C ALA A 94 -9.70 10.72 1.43
N PHE A 95 -8.56 11.42 1.37
CA PHE A 95 -8.49 12.82 1.77
C PHE A 95 -9.11 13.79 0.77
N GLN A 96 -9.00 13.52 -0.53
CA GLN A 96 -9.63 14.35 -1.56
C GLN A 96 -11.16 14.26 -1.57
N ASN A 97 -11.72 13.16 -1.05
CA ASN A 97 -13.16 12.90 -1.08
C ASN A 97 -13.81 13.01 0.32
N ASP A 98 -13.19 13.73 1.25
CA ASP A 98 -13.67 13.95 2.62
C ASP A 98 -13.94 12.65 3.44
N GLN A 99 -13.37 11.52 3.01
CA GLN A 99 -13.43 10.24 3.73
C GLN A 99 -12.36 10.13 4.84
N SER A 100 -11.61 11.21 5.09
CA SER A 100 -10.46 11.28 5.99
C SER A 100 -10.74 10.70 7.37
N TRP A 101 -11.85 11.09 7.99
CA TRP A 101 -12.19 10.71 9.37
C TRP A 101 -12.73 9.29 9.51
N GLU A 102 -13.30 8.72 8.44
CA GLU A 102 -13.78 7.34 8.42
C GLU A 102 -12.65 6.34 8.22
N VAL A 103 -11.66 6.72 7.39
CA VAL A 103 -10.51 5.89 7.03
C VAL A 103 -9.36 6.07 8.01
N VAL A 104 -9.10 7.30 8.47
CA VAL A 104 -7.94 7.68 9.29
C VAL A 104 -8.41 8.45 10.53
N ASN A 105 -8.84 7.71 11.54
CA ASN A 105 -9.21 8.33 12.81
C ASN A 105 -7.97 8.87 13.55
N PRO A 106 -8.13 9.75 14.57
CA PRO A 106 -7.00 10.31 15.32
C PRO A 106 -6.01 9.26 15.85
N ALA A 107 -6.50 8.08 16.24
CA ALA A 107 -5.66 6.99 16.75
C ALA A 107 -4.76 6.39 15.67
N VAL A 108 -5.28 6.24 14.44
CA VAL A 108 -4.50 5.78 13.28
C VAL A 108 -3.47 6.84 12.89
N ILE A 109 -3.85 8.12 12.84
CA ILE A 109 -2.91 9.22 12.55
C ILE A 109 -1.75 9.20 13.56
N LYS A 110 -2.07 9.11 14.86
CA LYS A 110 -1.06 9.01 15.91
C LYS A 110 -0.16 7.79 15.75
N THR A 111 -0.73 6.63 15.41
CA THR A 111 0.06 5.42 15.17
C THR A 111 1.00 5.59 13.98
N ILE A 112 0.55 6.24 12.91
CA ILE A 112 1.38 6.52 11.75
C ILE A 112 2.50 7.50 12.11
N ALA A 113 2.17 8.59 12.80
CA ALA A 113 3.17 9.55 13.26
C ALA A 113 4.24 8.87 14.14
N ASP A 114 3.83 8.21 15.22
CA ASP A 114 4.74 7.65 16.22
C ASP A 114 5.54 6.43 15.73
N LYS A 115 5.01 5.66 14.77
CA LYS A 115 5.61 4.37 14.36
C LYS A 115 6.24 4.39 12.98
N LEU A 116 5.78 5.28 12.11
CA LEU A 116 6.19 5.32 10.71
C LEU A 116 7.03 6.57 10.42
N LEU A 117 6.58 7.75 10.87
CA LEU A 117 7.21 9.03 10.54
C LEU A 117 8.28 9.46 11.55
N ASP A 118 8.07 9.19 12.84
CA ASP A 118 9.01 9.49 13.93
C ASP A 118 9.39 8.24 14.74
N PRO A 119 9.94 7.19 14.10
CA PRO A 119 10.35 5.99 14.80
C PRO A 119 11.69 6.19 15.52
N PRO A 120 12.03 5.34 16.51
CA PRO A 120 13.34 5.38 17.19
C PRO A 120 14.51 5.34 16.21
N GLU A 121 15.64 5.95 16.59
CA GLU A 121 16.83 6.12 15.73
C GLU A 121 17.36 4.78 15.20
N GLU A 122 17.28 3.72 16.00
CA GLU A 122 17.73 2.37 15.60
C GLU A 122 16.89 1.77 14.46
N VAL A 123 15.68 2.28 14.27
CA VAL A 123 14.77 1.91 13.20
C VAL A 123 14.96 2.85 12.02
N SER A 124 14.96 4.16 12.23
CA SER A 124 15.09 5.14 11.15
C SER A 124 16.46 5.07 10.45
N ALA A 125 17.53 4.69 11.15
CA ALA A 125 18.85 4.46 10.56
C ALA A 125 18.86 3.34 9.49
N LYS A 126 17.86 2.46 9.49
CA LYS A 126 17.73 1.35 8.52
C LYS A 126 16.94 1.73 7.27
N TYR A 127 16.33 2.90 7.24
CA TYR A 127 15.59 3.36 6.07
C TYR A 127 16.57 3.85 5.01
N ASP A 128 16.48 3.24 3.83
CA ASP A 128 17.17 3.72 2.64
C ASP A 128 16.50 4.99 2.09
N GLU A 129 17.15 5.58 1.08
CA GLU A 129 16.68 6.81 0.45
C GLU A 129 15.28 6.66 -0.15
N SER A 130 15.01 5.53 -0.80
CA SER A 130 13.73 5.27 -1.46
C SER A 130 12.58 5.30 -0.45
N LEU A 131 12.71 4.59 0.67
CA LEU A 131 11.68 4.59 1.71
C LEU A 131 11.52 5.97 2.36
N ARG A 132 12.62 6.71 2.58
CA ARG A 132 12.56 8.07 3.14
C ARG A 132 11.75 9.02 2.24
N ILE A 133 11.90 8.92 0.92
CA ILE A 133 11.12 9.70 -0.03
C ILE A 133 9.62 9.39 0.12
N GLU A 134 9.23 8.11 0.19
CA GLU A 134 7.82 7.73 0.34
C GLU A 134 7.22 8.18 1.68
N LEU A 135 7.99 8.11 2.77
CA LEU A 135 7.59 8.61 4.08
C LEU A 135 7.42 10.14 4.09
N LEU A 136 8.28 10.86 3.37
CA LEU A 136 8.16 12.31 3.20
C LEU A 136 6.90 12.68 2.38
N GLN A 137 6.61 11.93 1.32
CA GLN A 137 5.38 12.11 0.54
C GLN A 137 4.14 11.86 1.40
N LEU A 138 4.14 10.81 2.22
CA LEU A 138 3.06 10.53 3.16
C LEU A 138 2.87 11.66 4.18
N THR A 139 3.97 12.18 4.72
CA THR A 139 3.94 13.31 5.66
C THR A 139 3.34 14.55 5.01
N THR A 140 3.80 14.88 3.80
CA THR A 140 3.29 16.01 3.02
C THR A 140 1.79 15.86 2.74
N LEU A 141 1.35 14.63 2.47
CA LEU A 141 -0.05 14.33 2.25
C LEU A 141 -0.89 14.60 3.51
N PHE A 142 -0.43 14.18 4.70
CA PHE A 142 -1.14 14.53 5.94
C PHE A 142 -1.18 16.03 6.17
N LEU A 143 -0.05 16.74 6.06
CA LEU A 143 0.01 18.18 6.27
C LEU A 143 -0.89 18.99 5.33
N LYS A 144 -1.17 18.46 4.13
CA LYS A 144 -2.04 19.12 3.16
C LYS A 144 -3.52 19.03 3.52
N TYR A 145 -3.94 17.95 4.18
CA TYR A 145 -5.34 17.59 4.35
C TYR A 145 -5.80 17.51 5.81
N LEU A 146 -4.88 17.62 6.78
CA LEU A 146 -5.12 17.61 8.23
C LEU A 146 -4.48 18.84 8.87
#